data_AF-N4V4Y7-F1
#
_entry.id   AF-N4V4Y7-F1
#
_cell.length_a   1.000
_cell.length_b   1.000
_cell.length_c   1.000
_cell.angle_alpha   90.00
_cell.angle_beta   90.00
_cell.angle_gamma   90.00
#
_symmetry.space_group_name_H-M   'P 1'
#
loop_
_entity.id
_entity.type
_entity.pdbx_description
1 polymer ?
#
loop_
_entity_poly.entity_id
_entity_poly.type
_entity_poly.pdbx_seq_one_letter_code
_entity_poly.pdbx_strand_id
1 'polypeptide(L)'
;MIVFVFVVFSLNISNVCALSIGKRAAPEALLRNQDGLDTAPLLDCYRDQVCHHWSSQYACQPSYSYVGYDRGSCSGQGEVQPICCRSTTIGYIGGPGSCGWKGDAPSCNAPGDPGQVVLFQSKTGGAPHNSDAWGGDDLVRPCETGSKSFVCPLPQMDGIESRCRVTPDCHQLCAPDEVEVAAFRDDSICGKRYCCKASVPSVSQCNWRGDANCDDNACDPNQVTVLRTSYGDSDVCPAGRQKSLCCTPAIPAPKEVCEECGTSACEWEEGLCVPEPVSTVIPDEPEDQPDPDTPIDALGPPRPFEAGGVRIMSKSYPSSSALFKGKNGQVVLPDAIAVGSSSCYDVEIALVPAATIGKAVISGNYSTEHGTELQLPRDFLRASVLGTLPSGFSTVHPPIPASVMNTYFNKNSLSSPYRPFPGSQTTRNPSRAMAEVLGSYANRRYLFLVSNPINARKALVFSYKNLVEPNKFQKYLDDSIATGTGEKKVIEPMREVYWDVASNVTFDWVEACISQVESAYRLALANGNYPTNWRVVQRALVEIRGKLHDIRPLRPLLEVVV
;
A
#
# COMPACT_ATOMS: atom_id res chain seq x y z
N MET A 1 -68.77 -12.32 -8.32
CA MET A 1 -68.72 -11.55 -7.06
C MET A 1 -67.63 -12.17 -6.19
N ILE A 2 -66.40 -11.64 -6.23
CA ILE A 2 -65.84 -10.61 -5.31
C ILE A 2 -65.72 -11.18 -3.88
N VAL A 3 -64.56 -11.66 -3.38
CA VAL A 3 -63.26 -11.07 -2.93
C VAL A 3 -63.21 -10.75 -1.42
N PHE A 4 -62.17 -11.26 -0.74
CA PHE A 4 -61.24 -10.65 0.27
C PHE A 4 -60.79 -11.73 1.29
N VAL A 5 -59.57 -12.31 1.25
CA VAL A 5 -58.18 -11.81 1.50
C VAL A 5 -57.79 -11.82 2.99
N PHE A 6 -56.85 -12.70 3.34
CA PHE A 6 -55.76 -12.42 4.29
C PHE A 6 -54.49 -13.09 3.76
N VAL A 7 -53.49 -12.25 3.45
CA VAL A 7 -52.16 -12.61 2.93
C VAL A 7 -51.18 -12.56 4.10
N VAL A 8 -50.45 -13.65 4.33
CA VAL A 8 -49.23 -13.68 5.16
C VAL A 8 -48.04 -13.58 4.22
N PHE A 9 -47.32 -12.47 4.27
CA PHE A 9 -46.09 -12.24 3.52
C PHE A 9 -44.91 -12.92 4.25
N SER A 10 -44.47 -14.08 3.73
CA SER A 10 -43.12 -14.60 3.94
C SER A 10 -42.36 -14.44 2.62
N LEU A 11 -41.64 -13.34 2.45
CA LEU A 11 -40.77 -13.15 1.28
C LEU A 11 -39.37 -13.70 1.58
N ASN A 12 -39.01 -14.72 0.80
CA ASN A 12 -37.66 -15.24 0.60
C ASN A 12 -36.70 -14.11 0.16
N ILE A 13 -35.73 -13.74 1.00
CA ILE A 13 -34.60 -12.85 0.66
C ILE A 13 -33.29 -13.67 0.73
N SER A 14 -33.17 -14.72 -0.09
CA SER A 14 -31.96 -15.57 -0.06
C SER A 14 -31.34 -15.86 -1.43
N ASN A 15 -31.79 -15.22 -2.52
CA ASN A 15 -31.35 -15.59 -3.88
C ASN A 15 -31.00 -14.43 -4.83
N VAL A 16 -30.62 -13.24 -4.31
CA VAL A 16 -30.34 -12.08 -5.20
C VAL A 16 -28.85 -11.88 -5.53
N CYS A 17 -27.91 -12.66 -4.96
CA CYS A 17 -26.47 -12.38 -5.11
C CYS A 17 -25.75 -13.05 -6.30
N ALA A 18 -26.45 -13.62 -7.29
CA ALA A 18 -25.78 -14.33 -8.39
C ALA A 18 -26.26 -13.86 -9.78
N LEU A 19 -25.32 -13.32 -10.57
CA LEU A 19 -25.29 -13.10 -12.03
C LEU A 19 -25.29 -11.64 -12.53
N SER A 20 -24.13 -11.21 -13.06
CA SER A 20 -23.96 -10.49 -14.35
C SER A 20 -22.49 -10.08 -14.57
N ILE A 21 -21.84 -10.53 -15.66
CA ILE A 21 -20.47 -10.15 -16.07
C ILE A 21 -20.48 -9.63 -17.52
N GLY A 22 -19.92 -8.43 -17.73
CA GLY A 22 -19.63 -7.82 -19.03
C GLY A 22 -18.11 -7.64 -19.24
N LYS A 23 -17.68 -7.75 -20.50
CA LYS A 23 -16.29 -7.89 -20.99
C LYS A 23 -15.55 -6.55 -21.18
N ARG A 24 -14.21 -6.54 -21.01
CA ARG A 24 -13.16 -6.11 -21.98
C ARG A 24 -11.75 -6.23 -21.40
N ALA A 25 -10.73 -6.18 -22.26
CA ALA A 25 -9.32 -6.53 -22.00
C ALA A 25 -8.40 -5.29 -22.02
N ALA A 26 -7.28 -5.33 -21.28
CA ALA A 26 -6.19 -4.35 -21.29
C ALA A 26 -4.81 -5.01 -21.54
N PRO A 27 -3.82 -4.29 -22.11
CA PRO A 27 -2.49 -4.85 -22.46
C PRO A 27 -1.35 -4.42 -21.52
N GLU A 28 -0.29 -5.25 -21.50
CA GLU A 28 0.97 -5.12 -20.74
C GLU A 28 1.97 -4.10 -21.31
N ALA A 29 2.69 -3.39 -20.42
CA ALA A 29 4.05 -2.81 -20.56
C ALA A 29 4.39 -2.04 -19.25
N LEU A 30 5.60 -1.87 -18.70
CA LEU A 30 7.01 -2.22 -19.00
C LEU A 30 7.81 -1.86 -17.70
N LEU A 31 8.63 -2.74 -17.15
CA LEU A 31 9.54 -2.42 -16.02
C LEU A 31 10.91 -1.94 -16.58
N ARG A 32 11.37 -0.74 -16.21
CA ARG A 32 12.72 -0.20 -16.52
C ARG A 32 13.55 -0.03 -15.23
N ASN A 33 14.86 -0.30 -15.34
CA ASN A 33 15.88 -0.19 -14.28
C ASN A 33 16.05 1.27 -13.77
N GLN A 34 16.41 1.41 -12.49
CA GLN A 34 16.54 2.68 -11.74
C GLN A 34 17.87 3.44 -11.94
N ASP A 35 18.78 2.93 -12.78
CA ASP A 35 20.07 3.58 -13.04
C ASP A 35 19.88 4.82 -13.92
N GLY A 36 19.82 6.01 -13.30
CA GLY A 36 19.73 7.30 -14.00
C GLY A 36 18.54 8.18 -13.62
N LEU A 37 18.08 8.16 -12.36
CA LEU A 37 17.07 9.09 -11.86
C LEU A 37 17.70 10.15 -10.93
N ASP A 38 17.27 11.40 -11.05
CA ASP A 38 17.56 12.44 -10.05
C ASP A 38 16.43 12.47 -9.04
N THR A 39 16.72 12.07 -7.81
CA THR A 39 15.71 11.76 -6.79
C THR A 39 15.60 12.86 -5.74
N ALA A 40 14.37 13.23 -5.41
CA ALA A 40 14.01 14.02 -4.24
C ALA A 40 13.38 13.09 -3.19
N PRO A 41 14.19 12.46 -2.32
CA PRO A 41 13.74 11.38 -1.43
C PRO A 41 12.70 11.84 -0.41
N LEU A 42 12.65 13.13 -0.09
CA LEU A 42 11.74 13.65 0.94
C LEU A 42 10.26 13.45 0.60
N LEU A 43 9.90 13.62 -0.67
CA LEU A 43 8.54 13.43 -1.17
C LEU A 43 8.41 12.20 -2.08
N ASP A 44 9.44 11.36 -2.12
CA ASP A 44 9.55 10.23 -3.05
C ASP A 44 9.20 10.63 -4.49
N CYS A 45 9.95 11.62 -4.97
CA CYS A 45 9.85 12.12 -6.34
C CYS A 45 11.15 11.89 -7.09
N TYR A 46 11.06 11.81 -8.41
CA TYR A 46 12.22 11.82 -9.28
C TYR A 46 11.99 12.68 -10.51
N ARG A 47 13.07 13.21 -11.06
CA ARG A 47 13.15 13.79 -12.40
C ARG A 47 13.88 12.81 -13.30
N ASP A 48 13.23 12.41 -14.38
CA ASP A 48 13.83 11.52 -15.36
C ASP A 48 15.04 12.23 -16.01
N GLN A 49 16.16 11.53 -16.15
CA GLN A 49 17.34 12.08 -16.83
C GLN A 49 17.20 12.02 -18.35
N VAL A 50 16.31 11.19 -18.87
CA VAL A 50 16.05 11.06 -20.30
C VAL A 50 15.10 12.16 -20.77
N CYS A 51 15.48 12.84 -21.85
CA CYS A 51 14.61 13.77 -22.54
C CYS A 51 13.58 13.02 -23.37
N HIS A 52 12.30 13.31 -23.13
CA HIS A 52 11.16 12.74 -23.84
C HIS A 52 10.43 13.84 -24.60
N HIS A 53 9.84 13.51 -25.74
CA HIS A 53 9.02 14.48 -26.44
C HIS A 53 7.77 14.81 -25.61
N TRP A 54 7.40 16.08 -25.49
CA TRP A 54 6.29 16.55 -24.66
C TRP A 54 4.93 15.97 -25.08
N SER A 55 4.81 15.37 -26.28
CA SER A 55 3.61 14.67 -26.73
C SER A 55 3.59 13.17 -26.42
N SER A 56 4.72 12.54 -26.06
CA SER A 56 4.77 11.15 -25.58
C SER A 56 4.48 11.07 -24.07
N GLN A 57 3.49 11.85 -23.65
CA GLN A 57 3.26 12.35 -22.30
C GLN A 57 3.19 11.25 -21.22
N TYR A 58 3.71 11.56 -20.02
CA TYR A 58 3.43 10.87 -18.74
C TYR A 58 4.10 9.51 -18.49
N ALA A 59 5.29 9.24 -19.05
CA ALA A 59 6.05 8.02 -18.76
C ALA A 59 6.68 8.00 -17.35
N CYS A 60 5.87 8.22 -16.32
CA CYS A 60 6.26 7.87 -14.97
C CYS A 60 6.29 6.36 -14.81
N GLN A 61 7.19 5.87 -13.96
CA GLN A 61 7.23 4.46 -13.57
C GLN A 61 5.88 4.06 -12.95
N PRO A 62 5.51 2.77 -12.99
CA PRO A 62 4.35 2.27 -12.25
C PRO A 62 4.40 2.76 -10.79
N SER A 63 3.23 3.16 -10.26
CA SER A 63 3.06 3.75 -8.91
C SER A 63 3.50 5.21 -8.73
N TYR A 64 3.99 5.86 -9.80
CA TYR A 64 4.26 7.29 -9.81
C TYR A 64 3.27 8.00 -10.73
N SER A 65 2.93 9.25 -10.39
CA SER A 65 2.18 10.12 -11.28
C SER A 65 2.95 11.38 -11.61
N TYR A 66 2.65 11.91 -12.78
CA TYR A 66 3.27 13.08 -13.32
C TYR A 66 2.84 14.32 -12.55
N VAL A 67 3.81 15.15 -12.17
CA VAL A 67 3.58 16.42 -11.44
C VAL A 67 4.13 17.63 -12.18
N GLY A 68 4.99 17.42 -13.17
CA GLY A 68 5.60 18.50 -13.94
C GLY A 68 6.71 18.01 -14.86
N TYR A 69 7.48 18.93 -15.41
CA TYR A 69 8.65 18.64 -16.23
C TYR A 69 9.68 19.76 -16.17
N ASP A 70 10.91 19.42 -16.54
CA ASP A 70 12.01 20.35 -16.78
C ASP A 70 12.38 20.39 -18.26
N ARG A 71 12.77 21.54 -18.79
CA ARG A 71 13.33 21.70 -20.14
C ARG A 71 14.84 21.93 -20.12
N GLY A 72 15.43 22.24 -18.98
CA GLY A 72 16.79 22.79 -18.89
C GLY A 72 17.88 21.92 -19.51
N SER A 73 17.73 20.60 -19.41
CA SER A 73 18.74 19.64 -19.88
C SER A 73 18.50 19.15 -21.31
N CYS A 74 17.37 19.53 -21.94
CA CYS A 74 16.95 18.98 -23.23
C CYS A 74 17.24 19.93 -24.39
N SER A 75 17.90 19.40 -25.43
CA SER A 75 18.27 20.18 -26.62
C SER A 75 17.25 20.10 -27.76
N GLY A 76 16.41 19.06 -27.80
CA GLY A 76 15.42 18.89 -28.86
C GLY A 76 14.21 19.79 -28.70
N GLN A 77 13.67 20.28 -29.81
CA GLN A 77 12.44 21.07 -29.81
C GLN A 77 11.28 20.20 -29.29
N GLY A 78 10.66 20.63 -28.21
CA GLY A 78 9.60 19.88 -27.57
C GLY A 78 10.08 18.73 -26.69
N GLU A 79 11.37 18.60 -26.39
CA GLU A 79 11.86 17.61 -25.45
C GLU A 79 11.84 18.14 -24.00
N VAL A 80 11.47 17.27 -23.06
CA VAL A 80 11.33 17.57 -21.63
C VAL A 80 11.77 16.38 -20.77
N GLN A 81 12.23 16.66 -19.56
CA GLN A 81 12.47 15.67 -18.51
C GLN A 81 11.26 15.63 -17.56
N PRO A 82 10.41 14.60 -17.58
CA PRO A 82 9.26 14.50 -16.70
C PRO A 82 9.68 14.41 -15.23
N ILE A 83 8.90 15.07 -14.37
CA ILE A 83 8.98 15.00 -12.93
C ILE A 83 7.80 14.17 -12.44
N CYS A 84 8.11 13.12 -11.70
CA CYS A 84 7.18 12.10 -11.24
C CYS A 84 7.29 11.97 -9.73
N CYS A 85 6.16 11.90 -9.03
CA CYS A 85 6.10 11.65 -7.60
C CYS A 85 5.24 10.41 -7.34
N ARG A 86 5.49 9.67 -6.25
CA ARG A 86 4.65 8.52 -5.91
C ARG A 86 3.19 8.97 -5.79
N SER A 87 2.27 8.20 -6.37
CA SER A 87 0.84 8.58 -6.44
C SER A 87 0.22 8.83 -5.07
N THR A 88 0.69 8.12 -4.03
CA THR A 88 0.30 8.34 -2.64
C THR A 88 0.72 9.73 -2.16
N THR A 89 1.96 10.15 -2.43
CA THR A 89 2.46 11.50 -2.11
C THR A 89 1.62 12.60 -2.77
N ILE A 90 1.18 12.38 -4.02
CA ILE A 90 0.41 13.37 -4.79
C ILE A 90 -0.95 13.68 -4.14
N GLY A 91 -1.59 12.67 -3.53
CA GLY A 91 -2.80 12.87 -2.74
C GLY A 91 -2.58 13.82 -1.56
N TYR A 92 -1.39 13.81 -0.96
CA TYR A 92 -1.07 14.62 0.21
C TYR A 92 -0.59 16.05 -0.09
N ILE A 93 0.01 16.28 -1.25
CA ILE A 93 0.51 17.61 -1.65
C ILE A 93 -0.60 18.52 -2.23
N GLY A 94 -1.84 18.03 -2.37
CA GLY A 94 -2.98 18.81 -2.87
C GLY A 94 -3.27 18.65 -4.36
N GLY A 95 -2.74 17.59 -4.99
CA GLY A 95 -3.01 17.24 -6.39
C GLY A 95 -2.02 17.84 -7.41
N PRO A 96 -2.13 17.48 -8.71
CA PRO A 96 -1.14 17.75 -9.76
C PRO A 96 -0.95 19.23 -10.17
N GLY A 97 -1.61 20.18 -9.50
CA GLY A 97 -1.40 21.62 -9.70
C GLY A 97 -0.78 22.35 -8.50
N SER A 98 -0.48 21.61 -7.44
CA SER A 98 0.05 22.17 -6.18
C SER A 98 1.55 22.48 -6.24
N CYS A 99 2.28 21.75 -7.08
CA CYS A 99 3.70 21.97 -7.34
C CYS A 99 3.90 22.95 -8.50
N GLY A 100 5.07 23.57 -8.56
CA GLY A 100 5.45 24.33 -9.75
C GLY A 100 6.84 24.95 -9.67
N TRP A 101 7.35 25.36 -10.83
CA TRP A 101 8.58 26.13 -10.94
C TRP A 101 8.39 27.54 -10.39
N LYS A 102 9.38 28.00 -9.62
CA LYS A 102 9.53 29.36 -9.11
C LYS A 102 10.81 29.95 -9.69
N GLY A 103 10.75 31.23 -10.05
CA GLY A 103 11.89 32.02 -10.52
C GLY A 103 11.67 32.51 -11.94
N ASP A 104 11.74 33.83 -12.10
CA ASP A 104 11.57 34.50 -13.37
C ASP A 104 12.92 34.99 -13.91
N ALA A 105 13.16 34.77 -15.20
CA ALA A 105 14.34 35.29 -15.88
C ALA A 105 14.29 36.83 -15.96
N PRO A 106 15.43 37.55 -16.01
CA PRO A 106 16.79 37.01 -16.20
C PRO A 106 17.48 36.50 -14.92
N SER A 107 17.05 36.92 -13.72
CA SER A 107 17.73 36.57 -12.46
C SER A 107 16.88 35.60 -11.64
N CYS A 108 17.22 34.30 -11.63
CA CYS A 108 16.43 33.33 -10.88
C CYS A 108 17.24 32.80 -9.70
N ASN A 109 16.83 33.13 -8.49
CA ASN A 109 16.80 32.22 -7.37
C ASN A 109 15.56 32.68 -6.64
N ALA A 110 14.40 32.13 -6.98
CA ALA A 110 13.17 32.46 -6.25
C ALA A 110 12.95 31.37 -5.22
N PRO A 111 12.57 31.75 -3.99
CA PRO A 111 12.31 30.78 -2.96
C PRO A 111 10.93 30.14 -3.19
N GLY A 112 10.74 28.96 -2.60
CA GLY A 112 9.40 28.49 -2.31
C GLY A 112 8.71 29.43 -1.31
N ASP A 113 7.38 29.45 -1.35
CA ASP A 113 6.59 30.09 -0.29
C ASP A 113 6.77 29.32 1.03
N PRO A 114 6.53 29.95 2.20
CA PRO A 114 6.56 29.24 3.46
C PRO A 114 5.70 27.97 3.41
N GLY A 115 6.26 26.85 3.83
CA GLY A 115 5.64 25.52 3.75
C GLY A 115 5.89 24.76 2.46
N GLN A 116 6.61 25.32 1.49
CA GLN A 116 7.01 24.62 0.28
C GLN A 116 8.43 24.06 0.39
N VAL A 117 8.60 22.81 -0.07
CA VAL A 117 9.89 22.14 -0.19
C VAL A 117 10.40 22.22 -1.62
N VAL A 118 11.70 22.51 -1.77
CA VAL A 118 12.39 22.45 -3.06
C VAL A 118 12.71 21.00 -3.39
N LEU A 119 12.22 20.50 -4.53
CA LEU A 119 12.51 19.14 -5.01
C LEU A 119 13.66 19.12 -6.01
N PHE A 120 13.60 20.01 -6.99
CA PHE A 120 14.59 20.07 -8.07
C PHE A 120 14.96 21.51 -8.39
N GLN A 121 16.15 21.70 -8.93
CA GLN A 121 16.61 22.98 -9.46
C GLN A 121 16.94 22.86 -10.95
N SER A 122 16.72 23.95 -11.70
CA SER A 122 16.99 24.01 -13.13
C SER A 122 17.33 25.41 -13.58
N LYS A 123 18.25 25.56 -14.55
CA LYS A 123 18.54 26.85 -15.18
C LYS A 123 17.35 27.38 -15.97
N THR A 124 16.49 26.52 -16.47
CA THR A 124 15.42 26.89 -17.41
C THR A 124 14.04 26.65 -16.81
N GLY A 125 13.92 25.61 -15.97
CA GLY A 125 12.66 25.12 -15.44
C GLY A 125 11.75 24.51 -16.52
N GLY A 126 10.46 24.49 -16.26
CA GLY A 126 9.45 23.94 -17.16
C GLY A 126 8.05 24.25 -16.65
N ALA A 127 7.15 23.26 -16.67
CA ALA A 127 5.78 23.43 -16.18
C ALA A 127 5.42 22.36 -15.13
N PRO A 128 4.40 22.58 -14.30
CA PRO A 128 3.63 23.82 -14.14
C PRO A 128 4.50 24.99 -13.62
N HIS A 129 4.18 26.21 -14.05
CA HIS A 129 4.76 27.43 -13.51
C HIS A 129 3.71 28.10 -12.64
N ASN A 130 4.10 28.71 -11.52
CA ASN A 130 3.15 29.29 -10.54
C ASN A 130 2.44 30.56 -11.04
N SER A 131 2.64 30.95 -12.29
CA SER A 131 1.85 31.99 -12.95
C SER A 131 0.97 31.31 -13.99
N ASP A 132 -0.31 31.64 -13.97
CA ASP A 132 -1.43 31.10 -14.74
C ASP A 132 -1.30 31.22 -16.27
N ALA A 133 -0.11 31.58 -16.76
CA ALA A 133 0.23 31.74 -18.16
C ALA A 133 0.49 30.37 -18.81
N TRP A 134 -0.60 29.66 -19.07
CA TRP A 134 -0.67 28.70 -20.16
C TRP A 134 -0.39 29.44 -21.48
N GLY A 135 0.88 29.50 -21.89
CA GLY A 135 1.26 29.84 -23.27
C GLY A 135 2.08 31.10 -23.41
N GLY A 136 3.39 30.95 -23.29
CA GLY A 136 4.37 31.89 -23.86
C GLY A 136 5.77 31.31 -23.75
N ASP A 137 6.50 31.26 -24.86
CA ASP A 137 7.91 30.83 -24.91
C ASP A 137 8.83 31.68 -24.01
N ASP A 138 8.33 32.82 -23.50
CA ASP A 138 9.04 33.71 -22.58
C ASP A 138 9.22 33.17 -21.15
N LEU A 139 8.44 32.17 -20.72
CA LEU A 139 8.53 31.60 -19.35
C LEU A 139 9.63 30.54 -19.19
N VAL A 140 10.20 30.09 -20.30
CA VAL A 140 11.25 29.08 -20.40
C VAL A 140 12.62 29.74 -20.67
N ARG A 141 12.74 31.05 -20.45
CA ARG A 141 14.05 31.71 -20.57
C ARG A 141 14.99 31.18 -19.48
N PRO A 142 16.23 30.79 -19.85
CA PRO A 142 17.21 30.36 -18.87
C PRO A 142 17.62 31.53 -17.98
N CYS A 143 17.92 31.22 -16.73
CA CYS A 143 18.40 32.17 -15.74
C CYS A 143 19.85 32.54 -16.07
N GLU A 144 20.11 33.83 -16.23
CA GLU A 144 21.46 34.36 -16.40
C GLU A 144 22.30 34.11 -15.14
N THR A 145 21.67 34.29 -13.97
CA THR A 145 22.24 33.99 -12.66
C THR A 145 21.29 33.09 -11.85
N GLY A 146 21.86 32.17 -11.06
CA GLY A 146 21.13 31.27 -10.17
C GLY A 146 20.37 30.12 -10.86
N SER A 147 19.33 29.59 -10.21
CA SER A 147 18.43 28.55 -10.76
C SER A 147 16.95 28.79 -10.39
N LYS A 148 16.05 28.25 -11.20
CA LYS A 148 14.65 28.06 -10.85
C LYS A 148 14.52 26.87 -9.90
N SER A 149 13.58 26.95 -8.97
CA SER A 149 13.27 25.87 -8.02
C SER A 149 11.91 25.26 -8.34
N PHE A 150 11.84 23.94 -8.51
CA PHE A 150 10.59 23.21 -8.54
C PHE A 150 10.17 22.89 -7.11
N VAL A 151 9.08 23.52 -6.68
CA VAL A 151 8.64 23.45 -5.28
C VAL A 151 7.27 22.80 -5.17
N CYS A 152 7.03 22.11 -4.06
CA CYS A 152 5.75 21.49 -3.72
C CYS A 152 5.37 21.83 -2.26
N PRO A 153 4.08 21.91 -1.91
CA PRO A 153 3.66 21.99 -0.51
C PRO A 153 4.17 20.76 0.26
N LEU A 154 4.65 21.00 1.49
CA LEU A 154 5.04 19.92 2.38
C LEU A 154 3.79 19.39 3.12
N PRO A 155 3.39 18.11 2.95
CA PRO A 155 2.17 17.54 3.53
C PRO A 155 1.97 17.67 5.05
N GLN A 156 3.05 17.89 5.80
CA GLN A 156 3.04 17.97 7.26
C GLN A 156 3.37 19.37 7.79
N MET A 157 3.19 20.41 6.97
CA MET A 157 3.53 21.77 7.38
C MET A 157 2.76 22.22 8.63
N ASP A 158 1.46 21.90 8.75
CA ASP A 158 0.67 22.18 9.97
C ASP A 158 1.30 21.55 11.23
N GLY A 159 1.94 20.39 11.08
CA GLY A 159 2.66 19.72 12.15
C GLY A 159 3.97 20.42 12.53
N ILE A 160 4.60 21.14 11.61
CA ILE A 160 5.75 21.99 11.88
C ILE A 160 5.27 23.30 12.54
N GLU A 161 4.26 23.96 11.97
CA GLU A 161 3.72 25.23 12.44
C GLU A 161 3.08 25.14 13.83
N SER A 162 2.47 24.00 14.18
CA SER A 162 1.95 23.77 15.54
C SER A 162 3.04 23.60 16.60
N ARG A 163 4.27 23.29 16.21
CA ARG A 163 5.40 23.01 17.11
C ARG A 163 6.51 24.04 17.04
N CYS A 164 6.42 24.97 16.09
CA CYS A 164 7.38 26.02 15.87
C CYS A 164 6.67 27.37 15.83
N ARG A 165 7.31 28.41 16.35
CA ARG A 165 6.76 29.76 16.36
C ARG A 165 7.84 30.81 16.26
N VAL A 166 7.46 31.96 15.72
CA VAL A 166 8.23 33.19 15.86
C VAL A 166 7.94 33.81 17.23
N THR A 167 8.95 34.35 17.90
CA THR A 167 8.74 35.12 19.14
C THR A 167 7.94 36.39 18.87
N PRO A 168 6.87 36.68 19.63
CA PRO A 168 5.99 37.81 19.33
C PRO A 168 6.71 39.16 19.45
N ASP A 169 7.57 39.31 20.44
CA ASP A 169 8.27 40.56 20.75
C ASP A 169 9.78 40.50 20.52
N CYS A 170 10.41 41.69 20.49
CA CYS A 170 11.85 41.84 20.31
C CYS A 170 12.62 41.25 21.48
N HIS A 171 13.70 40.56 21.16
CA HIS A 171 14.66 39.97 22.10
C HIS A 171 14.07 38.93 23.06
N GLN A 172 12.79 38.59 22.93
CA GLN A 172 12.17 37.54 23.73
C GLN A 172 12.83 36.20 23.41
N LEU A 173 13.21 35.46 24.45
CA LEU A 173 13.82 34.14 24.32
C LEU A 173 12.76 33.09 23.91
N CYS A 174 13.22 31.94 23.43
CA CYS A 174 12.35 30.77 23.28
C CYS A 174 11.83 30.31 24.65
N ALA A 175 10.69 29.61 24.66
CA ALA A 175 10.16 29.05 25.90
C ALA A 175 11.14 27.99 26.48
N PRO A 176 11.08 27.67 27.78
CA PRO A 176 11.99 26.70 28.38
C PRO A 176 11.94 25.30 27.75
N ASP A 177 10.83 24.93 27.11
CA ASP A 177 10.61 23.66 26.40
C ASP A 177 10.85 23.76 24.88
N GLU A 178 11.41 24.87 24.41
CA GLU A 178 11.74 25.15 23.02
C GLU A 178 13.25 25.34 22.84
N VAL A 179 13.72 24.99 21.65
CA VAL A 179 15.06 25.31 21.17
C VAL A 179 15.00 26.44 20.16
N GLU A 180 15.96 27.35 20.24
CA GLU A 180 16.18 28.35 19.20
C GLU A 180 16.72 27.64 17.96
N VAL A 181 15.96 27.70 16.88
CA VAL A 181 16.34 27.11 15.58
C VAL A 181 17.04 28.15 14.71
N ALA A 182 16.60 29.41 14.79
CA ALA A 182 17.28 30.53 14.15
C ALA A 182 16.94 31.85 14.84
N ALA A 183 17.90 32.78 14.87
CA ALA A 183 17.67 34.19 15.19
C ALA A 183 17.60 35.00 13.88
N PHE A 184 16.82 36.09 13.89
CA PHE A 184 16.67 36.95 12.73
C PHE A 184 16.17 38.35 13.10
N ARG A 185 16.24 39.29 12.17
CA ARG A 185 15.56 40.58 12.21
C ARG A 185 14.35 40.53 11.28
N ASP A 186 13.20 40.98 11.76
CA ASP A 186 12.04 41.17 10.90
C ASP A 186 12.06 42.54 10.22
N ASP A 187 11.00 42.87 9.48
CA ASP A 187 10.90 44.15 8.74
C ASP A 187 10.88 45.39 9.67
N SER A 188 10.65 45.20 10.98
CA SER A 188 10.75 46.27 11.99
C SER A 188 12.16 46.42 12.58
N ILE A 189 13.16 45.69 12.04
CA ILE A 189 14.55 45.64 12.53
C ILE A 189 14.65 44.97 13.92
N CYS A 190 13.53 44.42 14.40
CA CYS A 190 13.39 43.78 15.68
C CYS A 190 14.03 42.41 15.65
N GLY A 191 14.96 42.15 16.59
CA GLY A 191 15.57 40.83 16.76
C GLY A 191 14.56 39.82 17.30
N LYS A 192 14.17 38.85 16.48
CA LYS A 192 13.24 37.76 16.79
C LYS A 192 13.94 36.41 16.67
N ARG A 193 13.26 35.38 17.19
CA ARG A 193 13.73 33.99 17.13
C ARG A 193 12.65 33.11 16.53
N TYR A 194 13.07 32.15 15.73
CA TYR A 194 12.27 31.01 15.31
C TYR A 194 12.56 29.87 16.27
N CYS A 195 11.57 29.53 17.09
CA CYS A 195 11.69 28.57 18.18
C CYS A 195 10.85 27.34 17.87
N CYS A 196 11.38 26.15 18.14
CA CYS A 196 10.65 24.88 17.97
C CYS A 196 10.72 24.05 19.24
N LYS A 197 9.72 23.19 19.50
CA LYS A 197 9.71 22.29 20.68
C LYS A 197 10.95 21.38 20.71
N ALA A 198 11.60 21.30 21.87
CA ALA A 198 12.83 20.56 22.08
C ALA A 198 12.66 19.03 22.07
N SER A 199 11.48 18.55 22.48
CA SER A 199 11.22 17.11 22.67
C SER A 199 11.17 16.31 21.37
N VAL A 200 10.80 16.94 20.25
CA VAL A 200 10.85 16.34 18.91
C VAL A 200 11.13 17.45 17.89
N PRO A 201 12.36 17.57 17.38
CA PRO A 201 12.68 18.56 16.36
C PRO A 201 11.77 18.38 15.14
N SER A 202 11.02 19.42 14.77
CA SER A 202 10.19 19.42 13.55
C SER A 202 11.00 19.77 12.30
N VAL A 203 12.13 20.45 12.50
CA VAL A 203 13.07 20.90 11.48
C VAL A 203 14.49 20.85 12.04
N SER A 204 15.48 20.73 11.17
CA SER A 204 16.89 20.68 11.50
C SER A 204 17.73 21.40 10.44
N GLN A 205 19.01 21.65 10.71
CA GLN A 205 19.96 22.25 9.76
C GLN A 205 19.40 23.53 9.10
N CYS A 206 18.86 24.42 9.93
CA CYS A 206 18.27 25.65 9.42
C CYS A 206 19.33 26.70 9.14
N ASN A 207 19.26 27.31 7.96
CA ASN A 207 20.15 28.39 7.55
C ASN A 207 19.39 29.44 6.75
N TRP A 208 19.78 30.70 6.92
CA TRP A 208 19.27 31.78 6.07
C TRP A 208 19.90 31.69 4.67
N ARG A 209 19.06 31.82 3.65
CA ARG A 209 19.44 31.96 2.23
C ARG A 209 19.07 33.36 1.77
N GLY A 210 19.96 33.96 1.00
CA GLY A 210 19.89 35.35 0.52
C GLY A 210 21.14 36.08 0.96
N ASP A 211 22.00 36.44 0.01
CA ASP A 211 23.18 37.28 0.25
C ASP A 211 22.79 38.75 0.51
N ALA A 212 23.72 39.70 0.44
CA ALA A 212 23.42 41.12 0.67
C ALA A 212 22.38 41.68 -0.31
N ASN A 213 22.30 41.12 -1.52
CA ASN A 213 21.34 41.52 -2.56
C ASN A 213 20.09 40.62 -2.61
N CYS A 214 20.11 39.54 -1.82
CA CYS A 214 19.12 38.47 -1.85
C CYS A 214 18.91 37.93 -3.26
N ASP A 215 20.02 37.86 -4.00
CA ASP A 215 20.07 37.30 -5.35
C ASP A 215 19.97 35.78 -5.29
N ASP A 216 20.40 35.14 -4.19
CA ASP A 216 20.31 33.69 -3.94
C ASP A 216 19.55 33.36 -2.65
N ASN A 217 18.23 33.47 -2.68
CA ASN A 217 17.36 33.19 -1.52
C ASN A 217 16.61 31.86 -1.62
N ALA A 218 16.90 31.03 -2.63
CA ALA A 218 16.27 29.72 -2.78
C ALA A 218 16.85 28.70 -1.79
N CYS A 219 16.00 27.79 -1.31
CA CYS A 219 16.47 26.67 -0.50
C CYS A 219 17.11 25.60 -1.37
N ASP A 220 17.98 24.77 -0.78
CA ASP A 220 18.56 23.62 -1.48
C ASP A 220 17.50 22.53 -1.69
N PRO A 221 17.71 21.60 -2.65
CA PRO A 221 16.87 20.42 -2.77
C PRO A 221 16.70 19.68 -1.44
N ASN A 222 15.46 19.27 -1.15
CA ASN A 222 14.97 18.68 0.10
C ASN A 222 14.92 19.60 1.33
N GLN A 223 15.13 20.90 1.17
CA GLN A 223 14.86 21.89 2.23
C GLN A 223 13.49 22.55 2.04
N VAL A 224 12.82 22.82 3.16
CA VAL A 224 11.57 23.58 3.23
C VAL A 224 11.85 25.03 3.58
N THR A 225 11.18 25.96 2.90
CA THR A 225 11.13 27.35 3.32
C THR A 225 10.19 27.44 4.53
N VAL A 226 10.69 27.81 5.72
CA VAL A 226 9.83 27.97 6.91
C VAL A 226 9.46 29.42 7.20
N LEU A 227 10.28 30.37 6.75
CA LEU A 227 10.07 31.79 6.99
C LEU A 227 10.70 32.62 5.88
N ARG A 228 10.12 33.79 5.59
CA ARG A 228 10.71 34.80 4.70
C ARG A 228 10.69 36.17 5.36
N THR A 229 11.79 36.92 5.28
CA THR A 229 11.91 38.28 5.85
C THR A 229 12.88 39.13 5.04
N SER A 230 12.77 40.46 5.10
CA SER A 230 13.69 41.33 4.34
C SER A 230 15.11 41.37 4.92
N TYR A 231 15.30 41.05 6.20
CA TYR A 231 16.62 41.12 6.86
C TYR A 231 17.25 39.73 7.11
N GLY A 232 16.46 38.71 7.45
CA GLY A 232 16.97 37.42 7.91
C GLY A 232 17.92 37.58 9.07
N ASP A 233 19.08 36.93 9.04
CA ASP A 233 20.16 37.08 10.03
C ASP A 233 21.13 38.24 9.74
N SER A 234 20.95 38.97 8.64
CA SER A 234 21.90 39.99 8.18
C SER A 234 21.21 41.31 7.80
N ASP A 235 21.85 42.11 6.94
CA ASP A 235 21.30 43.37 6.44
C ASP A 235 20.12 43.17 5.48
N VAL A 236 19.36 44.25 5.29
CA VAL A 236 18.14 44.27 4.50
C VAL A 236 18.42 43.99 3.03
N CYS A 237 17.58 43.16 2.41
CA CYS A 237 17.56 42.96 0.98
C CYS A 237 17.12 44.24 0.26
N PRO A 238 17.78 44.64 -0.85
CA PRO A 238 17.30 45.73 -1.69
C PRO A 238 16.00 45.34 -2.43
N ALA A 239 15.27 46.37 -2.88
CA ALA A 239 14.12 46.25 -3.77
C ALA A 239 12.97 45.34 -3.28
N GLY A 240 12.76 45.26 -1.96
CA GLY A 240 11.65 44.49 -1.38
C GLY A 240 11.80 42.97 -1.51
N ARG A 241 13.01 42.49 -1.85
CA ARG A 241 13.33 41.07 -1.82
C ARG A 241 13.37 40.57 -0.38
N GLN A 242 13.30 39.25 -0.21
CA GLN A 242 13.31 38.61 1.10
C GLN A 242 14.34 37.49 1.12
N LYS A 243 14.96 37.27 2.27
CA LYS A 243 15.72 36.07 2.60
C LYS A 243 14.76 34.96 3.00
N SER A 244 15.20 33.72 2.84
CA SER A 244 14.44 32.54 3.22
C SER A 244 15.16 31.81 4.33
N LEU A 245 14.44 31.45 5.40
CA LEU A 245 14.95 30.49 6.36
C LEU A 245 14.65 29.10 5.81
N CYS A 246 15.72 28.43 5.38
CA CYS A 246 15.67 27.11 4.78
C CYS A 246 16.05 26.08 5.82
N CYS A 247 15.24 25.05 5.97
CA CYS A 247 15.47 23.99 6.94
C CYS A 247 15.33 22.62 6.28
N THR A 248 16.10 21.65 6.76
CA THR A 248 15.84 20.24 6.48
C THR A 248 14.65 19.82 7.36
N PRO A 249 13.47 19.53 6.80
CA PRO A 249 12.36 19.09 7.61
C PRO A 249 12.75 17.76 8.27
N ALA A 250 12.67 17.74 9.59
CA ALA A 250 12.71 16.48 10.31
C ALA A 250 11.31 15.90 10.14
N ILE A 251 11.02 15.40 8.94
CA ILE A 251 9.89 14.50 8.75
C ILE A 251 10.24 13.34 9.66
N PRO A 252 9.55 13.18 10.81
CA PRO A 252 9.72 11.94 11.53
C PRO A 252 9.35 10.88 10.51
N ALA A 253 10.17 9.83 10.33
CA ALA A 253 9.67 8.59 9.73
C ALA A 253 8.27 8.41 10.32
N PRO A 254 7.22 8.44 9.46
CA PRO A 254 5.89 8.95 9.78
C PRO A 254 5.59 8.64 11.23
N LYS A 255 5.62 9.70 12.06
CA LYS A 255 5.57 9.57 13.53
C LYS A 255 4.60 8.46 13.82
N GLU A 256 5.02 7.46 14.58
CA GLU A 256 4.16 6.43 15.16
C GLU A 256 2.96 7.14 15.81
N VAL A 257 1.92 7.45 15.04
CA VAL A 257 0.62 7.86 15.55
C VAL A 257 -0.03 6.56 15.99
N CYS A 258 0.55 6.00 17.04
CA CYS A 258 0.05 4.86 17.78
C CYS A 258 0.55 4.93 19.23
N GLU A 259 0.75 6.12 19.80
CA GLU A 259 0.69 6.27 21.27
C GLU A 259 -0.75 6.04 21.79
N GLU A 260 -1.78 6.13 20.92
CA GLU A 260 -3.15 5.69 21.23
C GLU A 260 -3.47 4.26 20.75
N CYS A 261 -2.58 3.61 19.99
CA CYS A 261 -2.63 2.16 19.79
C CYS A 261 -1.84 1.49 20.92
N GLY A 262 -2.23 1.75 22.17
CA GLY A 262 -1.80 0.96 23.33
C GLY A 262 -2.25 -0.50 23.27
N THR A 263 -2.84 -0.92 22.14
CA THR A 263 -3.26 -2.26 21.82
C THR A 263 -2.39 -2.77 20.68
N SER A 264 -1.44 -3.64 21.01
CA SER A 264 -0.69 -4.39 19.98
C SER A 264 -1.67 -5.12 19.05
N ALA A 265 -1.22 -5.52 17.85
CA ALA A 265 -2.04 -6.37 16.96
C ALA A 265 -2.58 -7.63 17.67
N CYS A 266 -1.92 -8.04 18.78
CA CYS A 266 -2.32 -9.11 19.68
C CYS A 266 -3.59 -8.80 20.50
N GLU A 267 -3.85 -7.53 20.81
CA GLU A 267 -5.02 -7.09 21.58
C GLU A 267 -6.25 -6.85 20.67
N TRP A 268 -6.04 -6.73 19.35
CA TRP A 268 -7.13 -6.55 18.38
C TRP A 268 -7.84 -7.86 18.02
N GLU A 269 -7.17 -9.01 18.12
CA GLU A 269 -7.75 -10.32 17.90
C GLU A 269 -7.14 -11.33 18.89
N GLU A 270 -7.95 -11.81 19.86
CA GLU A 270 -7.58 -12.93 20.73
C GLU A 270 -7.24 -14.15 19.85
N GLY A 271 -5.95 -14.42 19.68
CA GLY A 271 -5.42 -15.52 18.86
C GLY A 271 -4.32 -15.13 17.87
N LEU A 272 -4.12 -13.83 17.59
CA LEU A 272 -3.09 -13.34 16.66
C LEU A 272 -1.67 -13.44 17.22
N CYS A 273 -1.54 -13.29 18.54
CA CYS A 273 -0.34 -13.62 19.29
C CYS A 273 -0.73 -14.63 20.36
N VAL A 274 -0.44 -15.89 20.11
CA VAL A 274 -0.43 -16.88 21.19
C VAL A 274 0.63 -16.39 22.18
N PRO A 275 0.31 -16.15 23.47
CA PRO A 275 1.37 -15.88 24.45
C PRO A 275 2.37 -17.01 24.35
N GLU A 276 3.66 -16.68 24.38
CA GLU A 276 4.73 -17.68 24.38
C GLU A 276 4.30 -18.84 25.29
N PRO A 277 4.30 -20.10 24.82
CA PRO A 277 4.28 -21.18 25.79
C PRO A 277 5.53 -20.99 26.63
N VAL A 278 5.33 -20.53 27.87
CA VAL A 278 6.30 -20.61 28.95
C VAL A 278 6.93 -21.99 28.82
N SER A 279 8.22 -21.97 28.48
CA SER A 279 9.15 -23.10 28.50
C SER A 279 8.53 -24.38 29.04
N THR A 280 7.83 -25.10 28.17
CA THR A 280 8.04 -26.53 28.17
C THR A 280 9.22 -26.68 27.23
N VAL A 281 10.37 -26.98 27.81
CA VAL A 281 11.47 -27.61 27.10
C VAL A 281 10.84 -28.77 26.34
N ILE A 282 10.48 -28.55 25.08
CA ILE A 282 10.38 -29.64 24.12
C ILE A 282 11.81 -30.18 24.18
N PRO A 283 12.02 -31.41 24.69
CA PRO A 283 13.35 -32.00 24.64
C PRO A 283 13.81 -31.85 23.21
N ASP A 284 15.02 -31.33 22.98
CA ASP A 284 15.62 -31.28 21.64
C ASP A 284 15.27 -32.60 20.94
N GLU A 285 14.28 -32.56 20.04
CA GLU A 285 14.05 -33.70 19.17
C GLU A 285 15.38 -33.81 18.44
N PRO A 286 16.06 -34.97 18.54
CA PRO A 286 17.38 -35.12 17.97
C PRO A 286 17.32 -34.61 16.54
N GLU A 287 18.29 -33.77 16.17
CA GLU A 287 18.46 -33.30 14.80
C GLU A 287 18.69 -34.53 13.91
N ASP A 288 17.61 -35.19 13.53
CA ASP A 288 17.60 -36.18 12.46
C ASP A 288 17.85 -35.36 11.21
N GLN A 289 19.12 -35.31 10.81
CA GLN A 289 19.42 -35.22 9.40
C GLN A 289 18.60 -36.33 8.75
N PRO A 290 17.63 -36.02 7.87
CA PRO A 290 16.93 -37.08 7.18
C PRO A 290 18.01 -37.88 6.45
N ASP A 291 18.14 -39.14 6.82
CA ASP A 291 18.95 -40.12 6.11
C ASP A 291 18.64 -39.93 4.61
N PRO A 292 19.64 -39.78 3.72
CA PRO A 292 19.40 -39.69 2.28
C PRO A 292 18.51 -40.83 1.74
N ASP A 293 18.35 -41.93 2.50
CA ASP A 293 17.46 -43.05 2.20
C ASP A 293 16.05 -42.96 2.85
N THR A 294 15.76 -41.93 3.64
CA THR A 294 14.41 -41.67 4.15
C THR A 294 13.50 -41.36 2.97
N PRO A 295 12.41 -42.14 2.73
CA PRO A 295 11.52 -41.86 1.63
C PRO A 295 11.01 -40.42 1.73
N ILE A 296 11.32 -39.60 0.73
CA ILE A 296 10.91 -38.19 0.61
C ILE A 296 9.39 -38.01 0.87
N ASP A 297 8.60 -39.06 0.65
CA ASP A 297 7.16 -39.12 0.88
C ASP A 297 6.73 -39.26 2.37
N ALA A 298 7.65 -39.38 3.34
CA ALA A 298 7.32 -39.63 4.76
C ALA A 298 7.06 -38.37 5.61
N LEU A 299 7.34 -37.17 5.11
CA LEU A 299 7.48 -35.96 5.94
C LEU A 299 6.26 -35.01 5.96
N GLY A 300 5.04 -35.53 5.81
CA GLY A 300 3.80 -34.79 6.06
C GLY A 300 2.59 -35.30 5.26
N PRO A 301 1.35 -35.10 5.74
CA PRO A 301 0.16 -35.57 5.04
C PRO A 301 -0.02 -34.79 3.73
N PRO A 302 -0.07 -35.47 2.57
CA PRO A 302 -0.30 -34.79 1.31
C PRO A 302 -1.69 -34.14 1.29
N ARG A 303 -1.79 -32.93 0.75
CA ARG A 303 -3.03 -32.18 0.64
C ARG A 303 -3.77 -32.55 -0.64
N PRO A 304 -5.07 -32.91 -0.57
CA PRO A 304 -5.85 -33.20 -1.75
C PRO A 304 -6.38 -31.91 -2.41
N PHE A 305 -6.31 -31.85 -3.74
CA PHE A 305 -7.01 -30.89 -4.58
C PHE A 305 -8.08 -31.64 -5.37
N GLU A 306 -9.34 -31.21 -5.27
CA GLU A 306 -10.46 -31.91 -5.88
C GLU A 306 -11.31 -30.96 -6.74
N ALA A 307 -11.63 -31.37 -7.96
CA ALA A 307 -12.62 -30.72 -8.80
C ALA A 307 -13.25 -31.73 -9.78
N GLY A 308 -14.56 -31.68 -9.95
CA GLY A 308 -15.27 -32.51 -10.94
C GLY A 308 -15.03 -34.02 -10.80
N GLY A 309 -14.81 -34.53 -9.58
CA GLY A 309 -14.52 -35.95 -9.34
C GLY A 309 -13.08 -36.40 -9.66
N VAL A 310 -12.15 -35.46 -9.90
CA VAL A 310 -10.71 -35.71 -10.05
C VAL A 310 -9.98 -35.20 -8.81
N ARG A 311 -9.05 -36.01 -8.29
CA ARG A 311 -8.24 -35.69 -7.11
C ARG A 311 -6.75 -35.71 -7.45
N ILE A 312 -6.03 -34.64 -7.14
CA ILE A 312 -4.55 -34.58 -7.19
C ILE A 312 -4.04 -34.43 -5.76
N MET A 313 -2.89 -35.02 -5.46
CA MET A 313 -2.25 -34.92 -4.15
C MET A 313 -1.00 -34.03 -4.25
N SER A 314 -0.82 -33.11 -3.30
CA SER A 314 0.45 -32.41 -3.11
C SER A 314 1.58 -33.36 -2.75
N LYS A 315 2.82 -32.87 -2.86
CA LYS A 315 3.98 -33.48 -2.20
C LYS A 315 4.17 -32.93 -0.79
N SER A 316 5.01 -33.62 0.00
CA SER A 316 5.56 -33.11 1.24
C SER A 316 6.52 -31.95 0.94
N TYR A 317 6.65 -31.03 1.90
CA TYR A 317 7.48 -29.83 1.77
C TYR A 317 8.22 -29.54 3.08
N PRO A 318 9.37 -28.83 3.00
CA PRO A 318 10.16 -28.51 4.18
C PRO A 318 9.44 -27.52 5.10
N SER A 319 9.62 -27.71 6.41
CA SER A 319 9.30 -26.68 7.41
C SER A 319 10.12 -25.41 7.16
N SER A 320 9.72 -24.29 7.77
CA SER A 320 10.46 -23.02 7.65
C SER A 320 11.91 -23.17 8.11
N SER A 321 12.15 -23.93 9.17
CA SER A 321 13.49 -24.24 9.70
C SER A 321 14.31 -25.19 8.81
N ALA A 322 13.66 -25.99 7.96
CA ALA A 322 14.33 -26.92 7.05
C ALA A 322 14.50 -26.36 5.63
N LEU A 323 13.82 -25.28 5.29
CA LEU A 323 13.70 -24.75 3.93
C LEU A 323 15.08 -24.47 3.28
N PHE A 324 16.03 -23.91 4.02
CA PHE A 324 17.37 -23.59 3.51
C PHE A 324 18.42 -24.70 3.75
N LYS A 325 18.05 -25.84 4.36
CA LYS A 325 19.01 -26.92 4.69
C LYS A 325 19.43 -27.72 3.45
N GLY A 326 20.72 -28.03 3.33
CA GLY A 326 21.27 -28.93 2.30
C GLY A 326 21.33 -28.31 0.89
N LYS A 327 21.72 -29.12 -0.10
CA LYS A 327 21.90 -28.67 -1.50
C LYS A 327 20.63 -28.07 -2.10
N ASN A 328 19.47 -28.63 -1.78
CA ASN A 328 18.18 -28.14 -2.28
C ASN A 328 17.74 -26.82 -1.63
N GLY A 329 18.31 -26.45 -0.49
CA GLY A 329 18.07 -25.15 0.14
C GLY A 329 18.75 -23.97 -0.58
N GLN A 330 19.75 -24.25 -1.43
CA GLN A 330 20.48 -23.23 -2.17
C GLN A 330 19.70 -22.64 -3.35
N VAL A 331 18.62 -23.29 -3.77
CA VAL A 331 17.76 -22.83 -4.88
C VAL A 331 16.51 -22.09 -4.41
N VAL A 332 16.32 -21.95 -3.09
CA VAL A 332 15.25 -21.17 -2.47
C VAL A 332 15.53 -19.69 -2.64
N LEU A 333 14.49 -18.86 -2.73
CA LEU A 333 14.64 -17.40 -2.62
C LEU A 333 15.39 -17.07 -1.31
N PRO A 334 16.56 -16.41 -1.36
CA PRO A 334 17.39 -16.20 -0.17
C PRO A 334 16.78 -15.21 0.83
N ASP A 335 15.74 -14.48 0.42
CA ASP A 335 15.05 -13.48 1.23
C ASP A 335 13.73 -14.02 1.79
N ALA A 336 13.41 -13.57 3.01
CA ALA A 336 12.11 -13.73 3.61
C ALA A 336 11.25 -12.50 3.33
N ILE A 337 9.97 -12.72 3.04
CA ILE A 337 8.99 -11.67 2.85
C ILE A 337 8.40 -11.31 4.22
N ALA A 338 8.64 -10.09 4.68
CA ALA A 338 8.17 -9.59 5.96
C ALA A 338 7.38 -8.29 5.79
N VAL A 339 6.61 -7.94 6.81
CA VAL A 339 6.05 -6.59 6.88
C VAL A 339 7.22 -5.65 7.14
N GLY A 340 7.45 -4.71 6.21
CA GLY A 340 8.53 -3.73 6.27
C GLY A 340 8.24 -2.56 7.20
N SER A 341 6.95 -2.29 7.43
CA SER A 341 6.49 -1.22 8.29
C SER A 341 5.72 -1.73 9.50
N SER A 342 5.95 -1.13 10.65
CA SER A 342 5.13 -1.33 11.86
C SER A 342 3.84 -0.49 11.83
N SER A 343 3.63 0.34 10.81
CA SER A 343 2.48 1.25 10.70
C SER A 343 1.28 0.59 10.03
N CYS A 344 0.08 0.79 10.58
CA CYS A 344 -1.18 0.35 9.97
C CYS A 344 -1.52 1.07 8.65
N TYR A 345 -0.86 2.21 8.35
CA TYR A 345 -1.09 3.01 7.14
C TYR A 345 -0.07 2.75 6.04
N ASP A 346 0.93 1.92 6.33
CA ASP A 346 2.00 1.60 5.40
C ASP A 346 2.13 0.10 5.31
N VAL A 347 1.64 -0.47 4.20
CA VAL A 347 1.72 -1.90 3.92
C VAL A 347 3.03 -2.24 3.22
N GLU A 348 4.13 -1.62 3.66
CA GLU A 348 5.44 -1.92 3.11
C GLU A 348 5.74 -3.41 3.30
N ILE A 349 6.17 -4.04 2.22
CA ILE A 349 6.65 -5.42 2.21
C ILE A 349 8.16 -5.35 2.06
N ALA A 350 8.89 -5.81 3.07
CA ALA A 350 10.34 -5.88 3.03
C ALA A 350 10.82 -7.27 2.60
N LEU A 351 11.89 -7.27 1.81
CA LEU A 351 12.71 -8.46 1.57
C LEU A 351 13.85 -8.44 2.59
N VAL A 352 13.81 -9.38 3.52
CA VAL A 352 14.81 -9.50 4.59
C VAL A 352 15.69 -10.71 4.27
N PRO A 353 17.01 -10.56 4.09
CA PRO A 353 17.88 -11.70 3.81
C PRO A 353 17.74 -12.78 4.90
N ALA A 354 17.31 -13.98 4.54
CA ALA A 354 16.99 -15.03 5.52
C ALA A 354 18.21 -15.42 6.37
N ALA A 355 19.42 -15.26 5.82
CA ALA A 355 20.68 -15.47 6.53
C ALA A 355 20.90 -14.51 7.73
N THR A 356 20.21 -13.37 7.75
CA THR A 356 20.25 -12.40 8.85
C THR A 356 19.22 -12.69 9.94
N ILE A 357 18.28 -13.61 9.69
CA ILE A 357 17.20 -13.97 10.61
C ILE A 357 17.65 -15.17 11.44
N GLY A 358 17.63 -15.03 12.77
CA GLY A 358 17.98 -16.12 13.67
C GLY A 358 17.06 -17.34 13.48
N LYS A 359 17.61 -18.57 13.58
CA LYS A 359 16.84 -19.83 13.40
C LYS A 359 15.58 -19.90 14.28
N ALA A 360 15.69 -19.47 15.54
CA ALA A 360 14.56 -19.43 16.47
C ALA A 360 13.45 -18.48 15.98
N VAL A 361 13.83 -17.32 15.43
CA VAL A 361 12.91 -16.34 14.85
C VAL A 361 12.24 -16.91 13.59
N ILE A 362 12.99 -17.60 12.70
CA ILE A 362 12.41 -18.28 11.54
C ILE A 362 11.37 -19.32 11.99
N SER A 363 11.69 -20.12 13.01
CA SER A 363 10.79 -21.18 13.49
C SER A 363 9.53 -20.65 14.17
N GLY A 364 9.60 -19.50 14.85
CA GLY A 364 8.47 -18.92 15.56
C GLY A 364 7.61 -17.96 14.71
N ASN A 365 8.25 -17.19 13.82
CA ASN A 365 7.61 -16.03 13.18
C ASN A 365 7.47 -16.16 11.67
N TYR A 366 7.99 -17.21 11.06
CA TYR A 366 7.93 -17.41 9.61
C TYR A 366 7.37 -18.78 9.26
N SER A 367 6.65 -18.80 8.14
CA SER A 367 6.11 -19.99 7.50
C SER A 367 6.78 -20.20 6.15
N THR A 368 7.01 -21.45 5.77
CA THR A 368 7.26 -21.78 4.35
C THR A 368 5.98 -21.51 3.58
N GLU A 369 6.05 -20.63 2.59
CA GLU A 369 4.95 -20.27 1.73
C GLU A 369 4.90 -21.14 0.48
N HIS A 370 3.69 -21.53 0.10
CA HIS A 370 3.38 -22.43 -1.01
C HIS A 370 2.54 -21.71 -2.07
N GLY A 371 3.03 -20.54 -2.52
CA GLY A 371 2.29 -19.65 -3.42
C GLY A 371 1.83 -20.35 -4.71
N THR A 372 2.74 -21.06 -5.38
CA THR A 372 2.43 -21.74 -6.65
C THR A 372 1.77 -23.10 -6.43
N GLU A 373 2.28 -23.89 -5.49
CA GLU A 373 1.92 -25.30 -5.31
C GLU A 373 0.49 -25.50 -4.79
N LEU A 374 -0.02 -24.64 -3.90
CA LEU A 374 -1.38 -24.81 -3.37
C LEU A 374 -2.48 -24.20 -4.26
N GLN A 375 -2.14 -23.25 -5.13
CA GLN A 375 -3.14 -22.54 -5.94
C GLN A 375 -3.27 -23.16 -7.33
N LEU A 376 -2.13 -23.42 -8.00
CA LEU A 376 -2.13 -23.82 -9.40
C LEU A 376 -2.79 -25.19 -9.67
N PRO A 377 -2.58 -26.25 -8.86
CA PRO A 377 -3.22 -27.55 -9.10
C PRO A 377 -4.74 -27.49 -9.01
N ARG A 378 -5.27 -26.71 -8.07
CA ARG A 378 -6.71 -26.50 -7.90
C ARG A 378 -7.29 -25.84 -9.15
N ASP A 379 -6.67 -24.76 -9.60
CA ASP A 379 -7.17 -23.97 -10.71
C ASP A 379 -6.99 -24.71 -12.05
N PHE A 380 -5.89 -25.47 -12.19
CA PHE A 380 -5.68 -26.40 -13.30
C PHE A 380 -6.79 -27.46 -13.37
N LEU A 381 -7.18 -28.06 -12.24
CA LEU A 381 -8.26 -29.05 -12.21
C LEU A 381 -9.62 -28.43 -12.57
N ARG A 382 -9.92 -27.24 -12.06
CA ARG A 382 -11.16 -26.52 -12.42
C ARG A 382 -11.20 -26.18 -13.91
N ALA A 383 -10.10 -25.67 -14.46
CA ALA A 383 -10.01 -25.36 -15.88
C ALA A 383 -10.14 -26.64 -16.73
N SER A 384 -9.42 -27.69 -16.36
CA SER A 384 -9.36 -28.92 -17.15
C SER A 384 -10.66 -29.73 -17.10
N VAL A 385 -11.27 -29.89 -15.91
CA VAL A 385 -12.38 -30.83 -15.69
C VAL A 385 -13.74 -30.14 -15.69
N LEU A 386 -13.80 -28.90 -15.23
CA LEU A 386 -15.05 -28.11 -15.20
C LEU A 386 -15.13 -27.13 -16.39
N GLY A 387 -14.03 -26.91 -17.10
CA GLY A 387 -13.94 -25.89 -18.14
C GLY A 387 -14.02 -24.48 -17.57
N THR A 388 -13.60 -24.26 -16.33
CA THR A 388 -13.67 -22.94 -15.65
C THR A 388 -12.28 -22.41 -15.33
N LEU A 389 -11.90 -21.29 -15.94
CA LEU A 389 -10.65 -20.59 -15.70
C LEU A 389 -10.60 -19.93 -14.30
N PRO A 390 -9.41 -19.55 -13.78
CA PRO A 390 -9.28 -18.82 -12.52
C PRO A 390 -10.13 -17.54 -12.47
N SER A 391 -10.31 -16.88 -13.62
CA SER A 391 -11.13 -15.68 -13.78
C SER A 391 -12.65 -15.94 -13.70
N GLY A 392 -13.08 -17.20 -13.57
CA GLY A 392 -14.48 -17.61 -13.65
C GLY A 392 -15.03 -17.78 -15.06
N PHE A 393 -14.26 -17.45 -16.10
CA PHE A 393 -14.68 -17.65 -17.50
C PHE A 393 -14.60 -19.11 -17.92
N SER A 394 -15.40 -19.47 -18.93
CA SER A 394 -15.29 -20.79 -19.55
C SER A 394 -14.00 -20.90 -20.37
N THR A 395 -13.41 -22.10 -20.39
CA THR A 395 -12.32 -22.43 -21.31
C THR A 395 -12.82 -22.41 -22.76
N VAL A 396 -11.95 -22.05 -23.70
CA VAL A 396 -12.26 -22.14 -25.15
C VAL A 396 -12.38 -23.58 -25.65
N HIS A 397 -11.82 -24.53 -24.91
CA HIS A 397 -11.89 -25.96 -25.18
C HIS A 397 -12.92 -26.64 -24.27
N PRO A 398 -13.56 -27.73 -24.72
CA PRO A 398 -14.43 -28.53 -23.87
C PRO A 398 -13.69 -29.11 -22.65
N PRO A 399 -14.37 -29.28 -21.51
CA PRO A 399 -13.77 -29.92 -20.34
C PRO A 399 -13.35 -31.37 -20.65
N ILE A 400 -12.21 -31.79 -20.10
CA ILE A 400 -11.71 -33.15 -20.15
C ILE A 400 -12.56 -34.02 -19.20
N PRO A 401 -13.15 -35.13 -19.67
CA PRO A 401 -13.91 -36.01 -18.80
C PRO A 401 -13.07 -36.49 -17.60
N ALA A 402 -13.67 -36.47 -16.41
CA ALA A 402 -13.01 -36.88 -15.17
C ALA A 402 -12.43 -38.31 -15.25
N SER A 403 -13.11 -39.21 -15.97
CA SER A 403 -12.63 -40.57 -16.24
C SER A 403 -11.32 -40.60 -17.03
N VAL A 404 -11.14 -39.70 -18.00
CA VAL A 404 -9.91 -39.56 -18.78
C VAL A 404 -8.79 -39.02 -17.89
N MET A 405 -9.04 -37.97 -17.10
CA MET A 405 -8.03 -37.46 -16.16
C MET A 405 -7.63 -38.49 -15.10
N ASN A 406 -8.59 -39.22 -14.52
CA ASN A 406 -8.28 -40.28 -13.57
C ASN A 406 -7.55 -41.46 -14.21
N THR A 407 -7.76 -41.72 -15.50
CA THR A 407 -7.08 -42.82 -16.22
C THR A 407 -5.67 -42.46 -16.65
N TYR A 408 -5.46 -41.24 -17.14
CA TYR A 408 -4.17 -40.84 -17.72
C TYR A 408 -3.38 -39.89 -16.85
N PHE A 409 -3.99 -38.98 -16.10
CA PHE A 409 -3.24 -37.98 -15.35
C PHE A 409 -2.85 -38.46 -13.94
N ASN A 410 -3.74 -39.22 -13.28
CA ASN A 410 -3.54 -39.70 -11.92
C ASN A 410 -2.96 -41.11 -11.81
N LYS A 411 -2.61 -41.76 -12.93
CA LYS A 411 -2.00 -43.09 -12.99
C LYS A 411 -0.66 -43.06 -13.69
N ASN A 412 0.06 -44.18 -13.64
CA ASN A 412 1.33 -44.39 -14.34
C ASN A 412 1.11 -44.53 -15.86
N SER A 413 0.86 -43.41 -16.53
CA SER A 413 0.52 -43.35 -17.96
C SER A 413 1.65 -42.85 -18.86
N LEU A 414 2.68 -42.22 -18.29
CA LEU A 414 3.81 -41.72 -19.07
C LEU A 414 4.56 -42.90 -19.70
N SER A 415 4.85 -42.77 -20.99
CA SER A 415 5.53 -43.80 -21.78
C SER A 415 6.90 -44.17 -21.22
N SER A 416 7.58 -43.24 -20.55
CA SER A 416 8.84 -43.46 -19.83
C SER A 416 8.81 -42.82 -18.43
N PRO A 417 9.58 -43.37 -17.46
CA PRO A 417 9.81 -42.69 -16.19
C PRO A 417 10.42 -41.31 -16.42
N TYR A 418 9.83 -40.30 -15.80
CA TYR A 418 10.26 -38.91 -15.89
C TYR A 418 10.79 -38.44 -14.54
N ARG A 419 11.93 -37.74 -14.55
CA ARG A 419 12.48 -37.06 -13.36
C ARG A 419 12.29 -35.56 -13.56
N PRO A 420 11.35 -34.91 -12.84
CA PRO A 420 11.05 -33.50 -13.08
C PRO A 420 12.15 -32.55 -12.64
N PHE A 421 12.92 -32.91 -11.61
CA PHE A 421 13.97 -32.06 -11.05
C PHE A 421 15.15 -32.92 -10.53
N PRO A 422 16.40 -32.42 -10.53
CA PRO A 422 17.54 -33.10 -9.93
C PRO A 422 17.30 -33.40 -8.44
N GLY A 423 17.38 -34.67 -8.03
CA GLY A 423 17.10 -35.08 -6.65
C GLY A 423 15.65 -35.54 -6.40
N SER A 424 14.74 -35.35 -7.37
CA SER A 424 13.39 -35.92 -7.30
C SER A 424 13.36 -37.40 -7.69
N GLN A 425 12.36 -38.12 -7.17
CA GLN A 425 12.07 -39.48 -7.60
C GLN A 425 11.58 -39.51 -9.05
N THR A 426 11.98 -40.54 -9.80
CA THR A 426 11.41 -40.81 -11.13
C THR A 426 9.97 -41.27 -11.00
N THR A 427 9.07 -40.70 -11.81
CA THR A 427 7.65 -41.03 -11.80
C THR A 427 7.13 -41.25 -13.21
N ARG A 428 6.20 -42.19 -13.40
CA ARG A 428 5.38 -42.32 -14.62
C ARG A 428 4.00 -41.69 -14.48
N ASN A 429 3.73 -41.10 -13.32
CA ASN A 429 2.47 -40.46 -13.00
C ASN A 429 2.56 -38.95 -13.26
N PRO A 430 1.79 -38.40 -14.24
CA PRO A 430 1.81 -36.98 -14.57
C PRO A 430 1.45 -36.06 -13.40
N SER A 431 0.47 -36.43 -12.56
CA SER A 431 0.07 -35.58 -11.44
C SER A 431 1.15 -35.49 -10.36
N ARG A 432 1.87 -36.59 -10.11
CA ARG A 432 3.08 -36.58 -9.26
C ARG A 432 4.20 -35.75 -9.86
N ALA A 433 4.40 -35.83 -11.18
CA ALA A 433 5.41 -35.01 -11.86
C ALA A 433 5.08 -33.52 -11.73
N MET A 434 3.81 -33.14 -11.91
CA MET A 434 3.35 -31.76 -11.73
C MET A 434 3.59 -31.28 -10.29
N ALA A 435 3.16 -32.04 -9.28
CA ALA A 435 3.36 -31.66 -7.88
C ALA A 435 4.85 -31.42 -7.55
N GLU A 436 5.74 -32.25 -8.10
CA GLU A 436 7.19 -32.12 -7.93
C GLU A 436 7.76 -30.84 -8.59
N VAL A 437 7.24 -30.44 -9.75
CA VAL A 437 7.68 -29.21 -10.43
C VAL A 437 7.23 -27.97 -9.67
N LEU A 438 6.03 -27.99 -9.08
CA LEU A 438 5.45 -26.81 -8.44
C LEU A 438 5.99 -26.52 -7.04
N GLY A 439 6.52 -27.53 -6.35
CA GLY A 439 7.16 -27.36 -5.06
C GLY A 439 7.20 -28.66 -4.27
N SER A 440 8.38 -29.07 -3.84
CA SER A 440 8.58 -30.27 -3.03
C SER A 440 9.81 -30.15 -2.12
N TYR A 441 10.08 -31.17 -1.32
CA TYR A 441 11.35 -31.30 -0.61
C TYR A 441 12.59 -31.29 -1.53
N ALA A 442 12.47 -31.86 -2.73
CA ALA A 442 13.57 -31.90 -3.69
C ALA A 442 13.67 -30.63 -4.54
N ASN A 443 12.54 -30.03 -4.90
CA ASN A 443 12.46 -28.79 -5.67
C ASN A 443 11.86 -27.66 -4.83
N ARG A 444 12.73 -26.93 -4.14
CA ARG A 444 12.33 -25.84 -3.24
C ARG A 444 12.30 -24.46 -3.91
N ARG A 445 12.54 -24.40 -5.23
CA ARG A 445 12.67 -23.14 -6.00
C ARG A 445 11.46 -22.21 -5.91
N TYR A 446 10.28 -22.79 -5.73
CA TYR A 446 9.02 -22.05 -5.68
C TYR A 446 8.48 -21.89 -4.25
N LEU A 447 9.27 -22.28 -3.26
CA LEU A 447 8.99 -22.07 -1.85
C LEU A 447 9.78 -20.85 -1.39
N PHE A 448 9.21 -20.06 -0.48
CA PHE A 448 9.85 -18.89 0.11
C PHE A 448 9.43 -18.73 1.56
N LEU A 449 10.20 -17.99 2.35
CA LEU A 449 9.75 -17.64 3.70
C LEU A 449 8.81 -16.45 3.64
N VAL A 450 7.73 -16.53 4.39
CA VAL A 450 6.82 -15.42 4.63
C VAL A 450 6.62 -15.26 6.13
N SER A 451 6.57 -14.02 6.61
CA SER A 451 6.23 -13.76 8.01
C SER A 451 4.80 -14.23 8.31
N ASN A 452 4.57 -14.75 9.51
CA ASN A 452 3.28 -15.24 9.95
C ASN A 452 2.15 -14.19 9.85
N PRO A 453 2.37 -12.89 10.14
CA PRO A 453 1.34 -11.87 9.94
C PRO A 453 0.88 -11.76 8.48
N ILE A 454 1.81 -11.74 7.52
CA ILE A 454 1.46 -11.73 6.08
C ILE A 454 0.72 -13.02 5.72
N ASN A 455 1.20 -14.18 6.17
CA ASN A 455 0.55 -15.46 5.88
C ASN A 455 -0.88 -15.53 6.46
N ALA A 456 -1.09 -14.99 7.66
CA ALA A 456 -2.41 -14.90 8.29
C ALA A 456 -3.35 -14.00 7.49
N ARG A 457 -2.90 -12.80 7.10
CA ARG A 457 -3.68 -11.88 6.25
C ARG A 457 -3.98 -12.50 4.89
N LYS A 458 -3.00 -13.15 4.28
CA LYS A 458 -3.15 -13.93 3.06
C LYS A 458 -4.23 -15.00 3.20
N ALA A 459 -4.26 -15.74 4.31
CA ALA A 459 -5.28 -16.75 4.56
C ALA A 459 -6.68 -16.14 4.64
N LEU A 460 -6.83 -14.95 5.23
CA LEU A 460 -8.10 -14.21 5.23
C LEU A 460 -8.53 -13.82 3.81
N VAL A 461 -7.62 -13.22 3.03
CA VAL A 461 -7.88 -12.81 1.64
C VAL A 461 -8.27 -14.01 0.76
N PHE A 462 -7.47 -15.08 0.77
CA PHE A 462 -7.66 -16.21 -0.16
C PHE A 462 -8.72 -17.22 0.26
N SER A 463 -9.13 -17.23 1.53
CA SER A 463 -10.26 -18.06 1.93
C SER A 463 -11.60 -17.53 1.42
N TYR A 464 -11.63 -16.35 0.76
CA TYR A 464 -12.85 -15.58 0.48
C TYR A 464 -13.77 -15.58 1.71
N LYS A 465 -13.19 -15.67 2.91
CA LYS A 465 -13.93 -15.45 4.13
C LYS A 465 -14.32 -14.00 4.01
N ASN A 466 -15.59 -13.77 3.69
CA ASN A 466 -16.23 -12.49 3.91
C ASN A 466 -15.72 -12.00 5.25
N LEU A 467 -15.34 -10.73 5.33
CA LEU A 467 -14.96 -10.10 6.59
C LEU A 467 -16.04 -10.36 7.67
N VAL A 468 -17.28 -10.71 7.27
CA VAL A 468 -18.16 -11.61 8.04
C VAL A 468 -18.96 -12.61 7.16
N GLU A 469 -18.84 -13.92 7.41
CA GLU A 469 -19.74 -14.96 6.85
C GLU A 469 -21.23 -14.59 7.05
N PRO A 470 -22.16 -14.75 6.09
CA PRO A 470 -23.54 -14.25 6.23
C PRO A 470 -24.27 -14.72 7.50
N ASN A 471 -24.07 -15.99 7.88
CA ASN A 471 -24.64 -16.55 9.12
C ASN A 471 -24.02 -15.91 10.36
N LYS A 472 -22.73 -15.58 10.30
CA LYS A 472 -21.98 -14.90 11.37
C LYS A 472 -22.35 -13.42 11.44
N PHE A 473 -22.64 -12.77 10.31
CA PHE A 473 -23.12 -11.39 10.25
C PHE A 473 -24.53 -11.29 10.82
N GLN A 474 -25.41 -12.21 10.42
CA GLN A 474 -26.75 -12.31 10.99
C GLN A 474 -26.67 -12.55 12.50
N LYS A 475 -25.79 -13.45 12.96
CA LYS A 475 -25.57 -13.66 14.40
C LYS A 475 -25.09 -12.40 15.11
N TYR A 476 -24.12 -11.67 14.55
CA TYR A 476 -23.65 -10.41 15.13
C TYR A 476 -24.73 -9.33 15.16
N LEU A 477 -25.58 -9.29 14.13
CA LEU A 477 -26.72 -8.39 14.07
C LEU A 477 -27.76 -8.75 15.13
N ASP A 478 -28.10 -10.04 15.26
CA ASP A 478 -29.04 -10.54 16.26
C ASP A 478 -28.51 -10.29 17.69
N ASP A 479 -27.23 -10.57 17.95
CA ASP A 479 -26.56 -10.29 19.22
C ASP A 479 -26.55 -8.78 19.52
N SER A 480 -26.31 -7.93 18.51
CA SER A 480 -26.30 -6.47 18.63
C SER A 480 -27.67 -5.91 18.97
N ILE A 481 -28.74 -6.45 18.37
CA ILE A 481 -30.12 -6.07 18.65
C ILE A 481 -30.58 -6.59 20.02
N ALA A 482 -30.22 -7.84 20.37
CA ALA A 482 -30.67 -8.48 21.60
C ALA A 482 -30.00 -7.89 22.85
N THR A 483 -28.70 -7.58 22.76
CA THR A 483 -27.90 -7.14 23.91
C THR A 483 -27.69 -5.63 23.98
N GLY A 484 -27.90 -4.91 22.88
CA GLY A 484 -27.49 -3.51 22.77
C GLY A 484 -25.97 -3.30 22.81
N THR A 485 -25.19 -4.36 22.60
CA THR A 485 -23.72 -4.34 22.55
C THR A 485 -23.21 -5.13 21.34
N GLY A 486 -22.00 -4.87 20.85
CA GLY A 486 -21.43 -5.62 19.71
C GLY A 486 -21.71 -5.00 18.34
N GLU A 487 -22.22 -3.77 18.30
CA GLU A 487 -22.29 -2.95 17.10
C GLU A 487 -20.95 -2.85 16.36
N LYS A 488 -19.82 -2.83 17.08
CA LYS A 488 -18.48 -2.86 16.48
C LYS A 488 -18.27 -4.08 15.56
N LYS A 489 -18.79 -5.25 15.95
CA LYS A 489 -18.69 -6.50 15.16
C LYS A 489 -19.59 -6.48 13.91
N VAL A 490 -20.58 -5.60 13.87
CA VAL A 490 -21.47 -5.39 12.72
C VAL A 490 -20.89 -4.29 11.81
N ILE A 491 -20.39 -3.19 12.39
CA ILE A 491 -19.97 -1.97 11.69
C ILE A 491 -18.55 -2.07 11.12
N GLU A 492 -17.58 -2.59 11.86
CA GLU A 492 -16.17 -2.60 11.41
C GLU A 492 -15.94 -3.40 10.13
N PRO A 493 -16.56 -4.58 9.93
CA PRO A 493 -16.41 -5.30 8.67
C PRO A 493 -16.95 -4.52 7.46
N MET A 494 -18.02 -3.72 7.64
CA MET A 494 -18.51 -2.82 6.58
C MET A 494 -17.54 -1.66 6.31
N ARG A 495 -16.81 -1.20 7.34
CA ARG A 495 -15.76 -0.16 7.22
C ARG A 495 -14.46 -0.69 6.61
N GLU A 496 -14.11 -1.95 6.84
CA GLU A 496 -12.93 -2.59 6.28
C GLU A 496 -13.12 -2.89 4.78
N VAL A 497 -14.31 -3.40 4.41
CA VAL A 497 -14.70 -3.59 3.01
C VAL A 497 -14.73 -2.26 2.24
N TYR A 498 -15.03 -1.15 2.92
CA TYR A 498 -15.06 0.20 2.37
C TYR A 498 -13.69 0.70 1.88
N TRP A 499 -12.57 0.23 2.44
CA TRP A 499 -11.23 0.62 1.97
C TRP A 499 -10.80 -0.12 0.70
N ASP A 500 -11.52 -1.17 0.32
CA ASP A 500 -11.18 -2.08 -0.79
C ASP A 500 -12.17 -1.96 -1.98
N VAL A 501 -12.90 -0.83 -2.06
CA VAL A 501 -13.94 -0.59 -3.08
C VAL A 501 -13.30 -0.23 -4.43
N ALA A 502 -12.64 -1.21 -5.03
CA ALA A 502 -12.25 -1.21 -6.44
C ALA A 502 -13.26 -1.96 -7.34
N SER A 503 -14.28 -2.63 -6.76
CA SER A 503 -15.23 -3.43 -7.54
C SER A 503 -16.71 -3.10 -7.26
N ASN A 504 -17.54 -3.12 -8.32
CA ASN A 504 -19.00 -2.95 -8.26
C ASN A 504 -19.68 -3.97 -7.31
N VAL A 505 -19.11 -5.17 -7.17
CA VAL A 505 -19.63 -6.25 -6.31
C VAL A 505 -19.52 -5.88 -4.83
N THR A 506 -18.44 -5.19 -4.47
CA THR A 506 -18.17 -4.73 -3.11
C THR A 506 -19.17 -3.65 -2.69
N PHE A 507 -19.49 -2.71 -3.59
CA PHE A 507 -20.43 -1.61 -3.33
C PHE A 507 -21.86 -2.12 -3.09
N ASP A 508 -22.35 -2.98 -3.97
CA ASP A 508 -23.71 -3.54 -3.89
C ASP A 508 -23.88 -4.42 -2.63
N TRP A 509 -22.82 -5.10 -2.20
CA TRP A 509 -22.81 -5.85 -0.95
C TRP A 509 -22.95 -4.95 0.28
N VAL A 510 -22.20 -3.83 0.36
CA VAL A 510 -22.28 -2.90 1.50
C VAL A 510 -23.67 -2.27 1.58
N GLU A 511 -24.26 -1.84 0.46
CA GLU A 511 -25.64 -1.30 0.42
C GLU A 511 -26.70 -2.33 0.86
N ALA A 512 -26.52 -3.59 0.49
CA ALA A 512 -27.39 -4.68 0.93
C ALA A 512 -27.28 -4.92 2.44
N CYS A 513 -26.06 -4.94 3.00
CA CYS A 513 -25.83 -5.07 4.44
C CYS A 513 -26.42 -3.89 5.22
N ILE A 514 -26.23 -2.66 4.75
CA ILE A 514 -26.85 -1.47 5.37
C ILE A 514 -28.37 -1.62 5.43
N SER A 515 -28.98 -2.01 4.31
CA SER A 515 -30.43 -2.19 4.21
C SER A 515 -30.96 -3.28 5.15
N GLN A 516 -30.19 -4.36 5.34
CA GLN A 516 -30.51 -5.45 6.26
C GLN A 516 -30.45 -5.00 7.73
N VAL A 517 -29.39 -4.27 8.13
CA VAL A 517 -29.25 -3.75 9.49
C VAL A 517 -30.36 -2.75 9.82
N GLU A 518 -30.68 -1.83 8.90
CA GLU A 518 -31.78 -0.88 9.11
C GLU A 518 -33.13 -1.58 9.29
N SER A 519 -33.41 -2.57 8.46
CA SER A 519 -34.67 -3.32 8.52
C SER A 519 -34.80 -4.07 9.84
N ALA A 520 -33.72 -4.71 10.31
CA ALA A 520 -33.71 -5.45 11.56
C ALA A 520 -33.91 -4.54 12.78
N TYR A 521 -33.22 -3.38 12.82
CA TYR A 521 -33.39 -2.41 13.91
C TYR A 521 -34.78 -1.74 13.89
N ARG A 522 -35.35 -1.45 12.71
CA ARG A 522 -36.72 -0.93 12.60
C ARG A 522 -37.74 -1.94 13.12
N LEU A 523 -37.57 -3.22 12.79
CA LEU A 523 -38.45 -4.29 13.27
C LEU A 523 -38.36 -4.46 14.79
N ALA A 524 -37.16 -4.40 15.36
CA ALA A 524 -36.95 -4.45 16.81
C ALA A 524 -37.70 -3.30 17.52
N LEU A 525 -37.55 -2.07 17.02
CA LEU A 525 -38.25 -0.89 17.56
C LEU A 525 -39.77 -1.01 17.46
N ALA A 526 -40.30 -1.53 16.34
CA ALA A 526 -41.73 -1.73 16.16
C ALA A 526 -42.32 -2.74 17.15
N ASN A 527 -41.51 -3.70 17.60
CA ASN A 527 -41.88 -4.72 18.58
C ASN A 527 -41.67 -4.27 20.05
N GLY A 528 -41.37 -3.00 20.28
CA GLY A 528 -41.11 -2.45 21.63
C GLY A 528 -39.76 -2.87 22.22
N ASN A 529 -38.87 -3.47 21.42
CA ASN A 529 -37.48 -3.69 21.81
C ASN A 529 -36.67 -2.46 21.43
N TYR A 530 -36.04 -1.81 22.41
CA TYR A 530 -35.27 -0.59 22.21
C TYR A 530 -33.78 -0.86 22.50
N PRO A 531 -33.01 -1.35 21.52
CA PRO A 531 -31.57 -1.54 21.70
C PRO A 531 -30.93 -0.22 22.10
N THR A 532 -30.15 -0.23 23.19
CA THR A 532 -29.48 0.95 23.74
C THR A 532 -28.47 1.56 22.76
N ASN A 533 -27.93 0.75 21.83
CA ASN A 533 -26.98 1.14 20.80
C ASN A 533 -27.62 1.60 19.47
N TRP A 534 -28.95 1.65 19.33
CA TRP A 534 -29.59 1.91 18.03
C TRP A 534 -29.14 3.25 17.41
N ARG A 535 -28.93 4.29 18.24
CA ARG A 535 -28.44 5.60 17.80
C ARG A 535 -27.01 5.55 17.28
N VAL A 536 -26.17 4.70 17.87
CA VAL A 536 -24.77 4.48 17.46
C VAL A 536 -24.74 3.80 16.11
N VAL A 537 -25.54 2.73 15.95
CA VAL A 537 -25.67 1.99 14.68
C VAL A 537 -26.21 2.90 13.58
N GLN A 538 -27.28 3.66 13.82
CA GLN A 538 -27.82 4.58 12.83
C GLN A 538 -26.83 5.66 12.41
N ARG A 539 -26.09 6.25 13.36
CA ARG A 539 -25.05 7.23 13.05
C ARG A 539 -23.96 6.63 12.17
N ALA A 540 -23.51 5.41 12.47
CA ALA A 540 -22.52 4.70 11.68
C ALA A 540 -23.02 4.35 10.28
N LEU A 541 -24.28 3.92 10.13
CA LEU A 541 -24.87 3.63 8.82
C LEU A 541 -25.03 4.90 7.96
N VAL A 542 -25.39 6.04 8.58
CA VAL A 542 -25.42 7.34 7.90
C VAL A 542 -24.01 7.77 7.46
N GLU A 543 -23.00 7.58 8.31
CA GLU A 543 -21.60 7.85 7.97
C GLU A 543 -21.14 6.99 6.77
N ILE A 544 -21.40 5.69 6.80
CA ILE A 544 -21.03 4.76 5.72
C ILE A 544 -21.77 5.14 4.42
N ARG A 545 -23.07 5.46 4.47
CA ARG A 545 -23.82 5.94 3.30
C ARG A 545 -23.32 7.27 2.76
N GLY A 546 -22.98 8.22 3.61
CA GLY A 546 -22.41 9.51 3.20
C GLY A 546 -21.13 9.28 2.40
N LYS A 547 -20.25 8.43 2.93
CA LYS A 547 -19.01 8.04 2.26
C LYS A 547 -19.25 7.27 0.95
N LEU A 548 -20.21 6.34 0.90
CA LEU A 548 -20.60 5.65 -0.34
C LEU A 548 -21.16 6.62 -1.39
N HIS A 549 -21.93 7.62 -0.95
CA HIS A 549 -22.47 8.66 -1.81
C HIS A 549 -21.37 9.54 -2.40
N ASP A 550 -20.32 9.85 -1.64
CA ASP A 550 -19.18 10.66 -2.12
C ASP A 550 -18.34 9.93 -3.17
N ILE A 551 -18.32 8.60 -3.14
CA ILE A 551 -17.60 7.75 -4.10
C ILE A 551 -18.46 7.45 -5.34
N ARG A 552 -19.79 7.52 -5.23
CA ARG A 552 -20.73 7.24 -6.32
C ARG A 552 -20.47 8.03 -7.62
N PRO A 553 -20.05 9.31 -7.61
CA PRO A 553 -19.69 10.06 -8.81
C PRO A 553 -18.36 9.62 -9.43
N LEU A 554 -17.46 9.03 -8.63
CA LEU A 554 -16.18 8.47 -9.09
C LEU A 554 -16.33 7.09 -9.71
N ARG A 555 -17.51 6.47 -9.59
CA ARG A 555 -17.86 5.15 -10.15
C ARG A 555 -17.49 4.98 -11.63
N PRO A 556 -17.79 5.94 -12.54
CA PRO A 556 -17.42 5.79 -13.94
C PRO A 556 -15.91 5.97 -14.19
N LEU A 557 -15.18 6.63 -13.29
CA LEU A 557 -13.74 6.87 -13.39
C LEU A 557 -12.93 5.68 -12.86
N LEU A 558 -13.41 5.04 -11.79
CA LEU A 558 -12.82 3.80 -11.27
C LEU A 558 -12.99 2.63 -12.24
N GLU A 559 -14.04 2.62 -13.06
CA GLU A 559 -14.25 1.67 -14.17
C GLU A 559 -13.25 1.82 -15.34
N VAL A 560 -12.48 2.91 -15.38
CA VAL A 560 -11.46 3.16 -16.42
C VAL A 560 -10.04 2.78 -15.94
N VAL A 561 -9.84 2.69 -14.62
CA VAL A 561 -8.52 2.49 -13.98
C VAL A 561 -8.28 1.04 -13.55
N VAL A 562 -9.34 0.21 -13.48
CA VAL A 562 -9.28 -1.25 -13.28
C VAL A 562 -9.65 -1.95 -14.58
#